data_AF-A0A9D1PZV0-F1
#
_entry.id   AF-A0A9D1PZV0-F1
#
_cell.length_a   1.000
_cell.length_b   1.000
_cell.length_c   1.000
_cell.angle_alpha   90.00
_cell.angle_beta   90.00
_cell.angle_gamma   90.00
#
_symmetry.space_group_name_H-M   'P 1'
#
loop_
_entity.id
_entity.type
_entity.pdbx_description
1 polymer ?
#
loop_
_entity_poly.entity_id
_entity_poly.type
_entity_poly.pdbx_seq_one_letter_code
_entity_poly.pdbx_strand_id
1 'polypeptide(L)'
;ETRGVTDGEEWYNDNVVYPFGHGLSYTDFTWTADFGSLKDATIDGKTKYTVTVTVHNDGDVAGKDVVQLYGHAPYTAGGVEKSEVVLLDFAKTELIEPGEDAEVTLTFDPYLLASYDYSGANDIEGTGYELDGGDGYALYVAENAHDRSRSVSFSVPSSGIKYDKDPVTGNPVVNRYTAQEDEAFDSDWSPTFDKLLSRSDWEGTWPTTPTAEQKIVGYDMLDALTDLSHNNPTDFSQYSYPDYEVDNGMTLRDMLYDPDGEKDGDGKPTEYINPDEKGRPYVSLDDERWKALLDQCAISELTHLTYNGAYKVEPIDSISAPRVNCSDGPVGWACFMDKTRFYETCSYCCQTIVATSWSKDIAYKFGQMVGDEGIIGAAAVDGSPYSGWYAPGANIHRSPFGGRNFEYYSEDGVLSGKMAGRQIQGCMDKGVFCFIKHFAVNEQETHRSVSGDSSWLTEQALREIYLRPFELAVKEGKTRAVMSSFNRIGTRWTGGDYRLLTEILRNEWGFEGAVLTDFNTIPQYMNTRQMAYAGGDIDLATDEHAWVNEGSTADLIVLRDNVRNVLYAVVNSNAMNGEVIGYRLPVWQIFFIVLLCVLVAGAAVWGFFAIRKALKAPDKTPDEAGSESKQ
;
A
#
# COMPACT_ATOMS: atom_id res chain seq x y z
N GLU A 1 -19.02 -5.05 -22.14
CA GLU A 1 -20.41 -4.71 -21.73
C GLU A 1 -20.94 -3.43 -22.34
N THR A 2 -20.43 -2.25 -21.97
CA THR A 2 -21.07 -0.98 -22.33
C THR A 2 -21.37 -0.79 -23.81
N ARG A 3 -20.37 -0.99 -24.68
CA ARG A 3 -20.59 -0.90 -26.14
C ARG A 3 -21.50 -2.00 -26.69
N GLY A 4 -21.61 -3.15 -26.01
CA GLY A 4 -22.58 -4.18 -26.40
C GLY A 4 -24.03 -3.70 -26.23
N VAL A 5 -24.30 -2.88 -25.21
CA VAL A 5 -25.63 -2.29 -25.02
C VAL A 5 -25.87 -1.10 -25.96
N THR A 6 -24.87 -0.25 -26.20
CA THR A 6 -25.05 0.94 -27.07
C THR A 6 -25.01 0.61 -28.56
N ASP A 7 -24.15 -0.32 -28.98
CA ASP A 7 -23.85 -0.61 -30.39
C ASP A 7 -24.47 -1.96 -30.82
N GLY A 8 -24.97 -2.74 -29.87
CA GLY A 8 -25.74 -3.96 -30.09
C GLY A 8 -24.95 -5.26 -29.92
N GLU A 9 -25.72 -6.34 -29.86
CA GLU A 9 -25.24 -7.70 -29.59
C GLU A 9 -24.30 -8.23 -30.68
N GLU A 10 -24.45 -7.80 -31.93
CA GLU A 10 -23.53 -8.16 -33.02
C GLU A 10 -22.13 -7.59 -32.76
N TRP A 11 -22.04 -6.30 -32.39
CA TRP A 11 -20.77 -5.69 -32.01
C TRP A 11 -20.14 -6.42 -30.82
N TYR A 12 -20.94 -6.78 -29.82
CA TYR A 12 -20.46 -7.49 -28.65
C TYR A 12 -19.81 -8.83 -29.03
N ASN A 13 -20.52 -9.66 -29.78
CA ASN A 13 -20.05 -10.99 -30.20
C ASN A 13 -18.81 -10.93 -31.12
N ASP A 14 -18.66 -9.86 -31.90
CA ASP A 14 -17.48 -9.65 -32.74
C ASP A 14 -16.22 -9.23 -31.96
N ASN A 15 -16.40 -8.63 -30.77
CA ASN A 15 -15.30 -8.03 -29.99
C ASN A 15 -14.99 -8.76 -28.68
N VAL A 16 -15.94 -9.51 -28.12
CA VAL A 16 -15.78 -10.23 -26.84
C VAL A 16 -15.88 -11.72 -27.09
N VAL A 17 -14.75 -12.42 -26.97
CA VAL A 17 -14.70 -13.88 -27.10
C VAL A 17 -15.12 -14.58 -25.80
N TYR A 18 -14.61 -14.06 -24.66
CA TYR A 18 -14.96 -14.54 -23.32
C TYR A 18 -15.22 -13.33 -22.41
N PRO A 19 -16.43 -13.20 -21.83
CA PRO A 19 -16.72 -12.09 -20.93
C PRO A 19 -15.92 -12.19 -19.63
N PHE A 20 -15.76 -11.04 -18.96
CA PHE A 20 -15.23 -11.02 -17.60
C PHE A 20 -16.06 -11.93 -16.68
N GLY A 21 -15.39 -12.77 -15.88
CA GLY A 21 -16.05 -13.76 -15.03
C GLY A 21 -16.47 -15.06 -15.72
N HIS A 22 -16.25 -15.21 -17.03
CA HIS A 22 -16.54 -16.46 -17.72
C HIS A 22 -15.67 -17.63 -17.22
N GLY A 23 -16.31 -18.78 -16.99
CA GLY A 23 -15.66 -20.04 -16.68
C GLY A 23 -16.63 -21.20 -16.90
N LEU A 24 -16.10 -22.38 -17.25
CA LEU A 24 -16.88 -23.60 -17.41
C LEU A 24 -16.58 -24.59 -16.28
N SER A 25 -17.46 -25.57 -16.14
CA SER A 25 -17.30 -26.71 -15.24
C SER A 25 -17.48 -28.02 -16.02
N TYR A 26 -17.14 -29.14 -15.38
CA TYR A 26 -17.45 -30.48 -15.90
C TYR A 26 -18.84 -30.98 -15.46
N THR A 27 -19.56 -30.16 -14.69
CA THR A 27 -20.96 -30.37 -14.29
C THR A 27 -21.75 -29.10 -14.58
N ASP A 28 -23.07 -29.19 -14.58
CA ASP A 28 -23.99 -28.08 -14.80
C ASP A 28 -24.65 -27.66 -13.49
N PHE A 29 -24.98 -26.37 -13.36
CA PHE A 29 -25.59 -25.83 -12.16
C PHE A 29 -26.84 -25.00 -12.47
N THR A 30 -27.84 -25.09 -11.60
CA THR A 30 -29.02 -24.22 -11.60
C THR A 30 -29.05 -23.38 -10.33
N TRP A 31 -29.38 -22.10 -10.48
CA TRP A 31 -29.35 -21.15 -9.37
C TRP A 31 -30.74 -20.61 -9.07
N THR A 32 -31.02 -20.41 -7.78
CA THR A 32 -32.15 -19.61 -7.30
C THR A 32 -31.61 -18.47 -6.45
N ALA A 33 -31.94 -17.23 -6.80
CA ALA A 33 -31.51 -16.04 -6.09
C ALA A 33 -32.65 -15.43 -5.27
N ASP A 34 -32.38 -15.16 -3.98
CA ASP A 34 -33.19 -14.35 -3.10
C ASP A 34 -32.51 -13.00 -2.86
N PHE A 35 -33.13 -11.94 -3.38
CA PHE A 35 -32.65 -10.56 -3.24
C PHE A 35 -33.14 -9.89 -1.94
N GLY A 36 -33.81 -10.63 -1.07
CA GLY A 36 -34.31 -10.13 0.20
C GLY A 36 -35.25 -8.94 0.03
N SER A 37 -34.95 -7.83 0.72
CA SER A 37 -35.79 -6.64 0.77
C SER A 37 -35.59 -5.65 -0.38
N LEU A 38 -34.74 -5.94 -1.38
CA LEU A 38 -34.45 -5.02 -2.48
C LEU A 38 -35.57 -4.84 -3.50
N LYS A 39 -36.45 -5.84 -3.63
CA LYS A 39 -37.47 -5.82 -4.67
C LYS A 39 -38.43 -4.64 -4.48
N ASP A 40 -38.51 -3.78 -5.49
CA ASP A 40 -39.32 -2.55 -5.50
C ASP A 40 -38.96 -1.59 -4.35
N ALA A 41 -37.75 -1.70 -3.80
CA ALA A 41 -37.28 -0.84 -2.73
C ALA A 41 -36.70 0.46 -3.28
N THR A 42 -36.90 1.54 -2.54
CA THR A 42 -36.08 2.74 -2.66
C THR A 42 -34.99 2.67 -1.60
N ILE A 43 -33.72 2.62 -2.03
CA ILE A 43 -32.58 2.47 -1.12
C ILE A 43 -32.23 3.79 -0.43
N ASP A 44 -31.59 3.72 0.74
CA ASP A 44 -31.15 4.89 1.50
C ASP A 44 -29.65 5.22 1.33
N GLY A 45 -28.93 4.38 0.57
CA GLY A 45 -27.50 4.49 0.30
C GLY A 45 -26.58 4.08 1.45
N LYS A 46 -27.12 3.70 2.61
CA LYS A 46 -26.36 3.36 3.83
C LYS A 46 -26.57 1.89 4.22
N THR A 47 -27.78 1.39 4.02
CA THR A 47 -28.14 0.01 4.28
C THR A 47 -27.44 -0.88 3.28
N LYS A 48 -26.63 -1.81 3.78
CA LYS A 48 -26.09 -2.91 2.98
C LYS A 48 -27.13 -4.02 2.89
N TYR A 49 -27.30 -4.58 1.71
CA TYR A 49 -28.31 -5.61 1.45
C TYR A 49 -27.65 -6.96 1.22
N THR A 50 -28.32 -8.01 1.67
CA THR A 50 -27.84 -9.39 1.51
C THR A 50 -28.60 -10.05 0.36
N VAL A 51 -27.85 -10.69 -0.54
CA VAL A 51 -28.40 -11.54 -1.61
C VAL A 51 -27.94 -12.97 -1.34
N THR A 52 -28.88 -13.88 -1.17
CA THR A 52 -28.61 -15.31 -0.96
C THR A 52 -28.87 -16.06 -2.25
N VAL A 53 -27.96 -16.95 -2.64
CA VAL A 53 -28.10 -17.75 -3.85
C VAL A 53 -27.92 -19.22 -3.49
N THR A 54 -28.95 -20.02 -3.78
CA THR A 54 -28.90 -21.47 -3.70
C THR A 54 -28.45 -22.00 -5.06
N VAL A 55 -27.35 -22.76 -5.06
CA VAL A 55 -26.74 -23.38 -6.24
C VAL A 55 -26.95 -24.89 -6.15
N HIS A 56 -27.69 -25.43 -7.11
CA HIS A 56 -27.93 -26.86 -7.27
C HIS A 56 -26.96 -27.45 -8.30
N ASN A 57 -26.36 -28.61 -8.01
CA ASN A 57 -25.57 -29.36 -8.99
C ASN A 57 -26.45 -30.35 -9.75
N ASP A 58 -26.81 -30.01 -10.99
CA ASP A 58 -27.71 -30.82 -11.85
C ASP A 58 -26.99 -31.97 -12.56
N GLY A 59 -25.66 -31.97 -12.58
CA GLY A 59 -24.88 -32.95 -13.35
C GLY A 59 -24.44 -34.18 -12.54
N ASP A 60 -23.56 -34.98 -13.14
CA ASP A 60 -23.18 -36.30 -12.66
C ASP A 60 -21.85 -36.33 -11.86
N VAL A 61 -21.16 -35.20 -11.72
CA VAL A 61 -19.89 -35.11 -10.99
C VAL A 61 -19.88 -33.94 -10.00
N ALA A 62 -19.10 -34.08 -8.93
CA ALA A 62 -18.95 -33.02 -7.95
C ALA A 62 -18.26 -31.79 -8.55
N GLY A 63 -18.68 -30.59 -8.15
CA GLY A 63 -18.15 -29.34 -8.68
C GLY A 63 -18.30 -28.16 -7.72
N LYS A 64 -17.67 -27.04 -8.06
CA LYS A 64 -17.86 -25.74 -7.40
C LYS A 64 -18.27 -24.72 -8.46
N ASP A 65 -19.11 -23.77 -8.08
CA ASP A 65 -19.52 -22.68 -8.97
C ASP A 65 -19.23 -21.31 -8.36
N VAL A 66 -19.18 -20.29 -9.21
CA VAL A 66 -18.89 -18.90 -8.85
C VAL A 66 -20.11 -18.04 -9.12
N VAL A 67 -20.67 -17.47 -8.07
CA VAL A 67 -21.79 -16.54 -8.16
C VAL A 67 -21.26 -15.11 -8.06
N GLN A 68 -21.61 -14.29 -9.06
CA GLN A 68 -21.13 -12.91 -9.18
C GLN A 68 -22.32 -11.96 -9.06
N LEU A 69 -22.16 -10.88 -8.29
CA LEU A 69 -23.17 -9.83 -8.13
C LEU A 69 -22.72 -8.59 -8.88
N TYR A 70 -23.49 -8.21 -9.89
CA TYR A 70 -23.27 -6.97 -10.66
C TYR A 70 -24.36 -5.95 -10.37
N GLY A 71 -24.00 -4.67 -10.42
CA GLY A 71 -24.94 -3.55 -10.33
C GLY A 71 -24.99 -2.77 -11.64
N HIS A 72 -26.17 -2.27 -11.98
CA HIS A 72 -26.40 -1.31 -13.04
C HIS A 72 -26.96 -0.01 -12.45
N ALA A 73 -26.39 1.11 -12.90
CA ALA A 73 -26.87 2.44 -12.61
C ALA A 73 -27.33 3.12 -13.91
N PRO A 74 -28.42 3.90 -13.89
CA PRO A 74 -28.90 4.61 -15.07
C PRO A 74 -27.86 5.64 -15.52
N TYR A 75 -27.70 5.77 -16.84
CA TYR A 75 -26.77 6.71 -17.48
C TYR A 75 -27.53 7.81 -18.23
N THR A 76 -27.15 9.06 -17.99
CA THR A 76 -27.64 10.23 -18.72
C THR A 76 -26.53 10.75 -19.62
N ALA A 77 -26.80 10.85 -20.92
CA ALA A 77 -25.81 11.35 -21.88
C ALA A 77 -25.36 12.77 -21.54
N GLY A 78 -24.05 12.96 -21.40
CA GLY A 78 -23.44 14.24 -21.01
C GLY A 78 -23.40 14.50 -19.50
N GLY A 79 -23.96 13.61 -18.68
CA GLY A 79 -23.72 13.57 -17.24
C GLY A 79 -22.47 12.75 -16.90
N VAL A 80 -22.36 12.35 -15.63
CA VAL A 80 -21.25 11.50 -15.15
C VAL A 80 -21.19 10.18 -15.94
N GLU A 81 -19.98 9.81 -16.38
CA GLU A 81 -19.77 8.57 -17.13
C GLU A 81 -19.99 7.35 -16.24
N LYS A 82 -20.63 6.30 -16.76
CA LYS A 82 -20.94 5.09 -15.98
C LYS A 82 -20.66 3.85 -16.77
N SER A 83 -20.17 2.80 -16.13
CA SER A 83 -20.13 1.47 -16.76
C SER A 83 -21.55 0.90 -16.84
N GLU A 84 -21.82 0.08 -17.86
CA GLU A 84 -23.12 -0.58 -17.98
C GLU A 84 -23.41 -1.53 -16.82
N VAL A 85 -22.38 -2.24 -16.37
CA VAL A 85 -22.40 -2.98 -15.12
C VAL A 85 -21.07 -2.83 -14.40
N VAL A 86 -21.11 -2.94 -13.07
CA VAL A 86 -19.94 -2.99 -12.19
C VAL A 86 -20.05 -4.20 -11.28
N LEU A 87 -18.93 -4.87 -11.00
CA LEU A 87 -18.90 -5.96 -10.01
C LEU A 87 -19.03 -5.36 -8.60
N LEU A 88 -19.92 -5.92 -7.79
CA LEU A 88 -20.19 -5.45 -6.42
C LEU A 88 -19.68 -6.45 -5.38
N ASP A 89 -19.90 -7.74 -5.61
CA ASP A 89 -19.39 -8.82 -4.76
C ASP A 89 -19.37 -10.15 -5.54
N PHE A 90 -18.70 -11.15 -4.98
CA PHE A 90 -18.69 -12.51 -5.52
C PHE A 90 -18.49 -13.54 -4.40
N ALA A 91 -18.93 -14.76 -4.67
CA ALA A 91 -18.78 -15.89 -3.78
C ALA A 91 -18.58 -17.17 -4.58
N LYS A 92 -17.80 -18.09 -4.02
CA LYS A 92 -17.61 -19.43 -4.57
C LYS A 92 -18.24 -20.44 -3.62
N THR A 93 -18.94 -21.42 -4.18
CA THR A 93 -19.57 -22.47 -3.40
C THR A 93 -18.52 -23.38 -2.74
N GLU A 94 -18.96 -24.13 -1.73
CA GLU A 94 -18.24 -25.35 -1.38
C GLU A 94 -18.38 -26.41 -2.47
N LEU A 95 -17.67 -27.54 -2.32
CA LEU A 95 -17.78 -28.65 -3.26
C LEU A 95 -19.19 -29.25 -3.13
N ILE A 96 -19.95 -29.23 -4.23
CA ILE A 96 -21.33 -29.71 -4.30
C ILE A 96 -21.32 -31.07 -4.98
N GLU A 97 -21.80 -32.10 -4.29
CA GLU A 97 -21.99 -33.43 -4.89
C GLU A 97 -23.19 -33.42 -5.86
N PRO A 98 -23.27 -34.35 -6.82
CA PRO A 98 -24.42 -34.48 -7.73
C PRO A 98 -25.77 -34.51 -7.00
N GLY A 99 -26.71 -33.65 -7.41
CA GLY A 99 -28.05 -33.55 -6.84
C GLY A 99 -28.15 -32.89 -5.46
N GLU A 100 -27.06 -32.33 -4.94
CA GLU A 100 -27.04 -31.55 -3.70
C GLU A 100 -27.05 -30.04 -3.99
N ASP A 101 -27.33 -29.26 -2.95
CA ASP A 101 -27.34 -27.80 -2.97
C ASP A 101 -26.22 -27.23 -2.11
N ALA A 102 -25.74 -26.04 -2.46
CA ALA A 102 -25.00 -25.17 -1.56
C ALA A 102 -25.55 -23.74 -1.61
N GLU A 103 -25.52 -23.06 -0.48
CA GLU A 103 -25.89 -21.65 -0.40
C GLU A 103 -24.64 -20.78 -0.32
N VAL A 104 -24.67 -19.66 -1.05
CA VAL A 104 -23.70 -18.58 -0.92
C VAL A 104 -24.41 -17.26 -0.65
N THR A 105 -23.71 -16.36 0.04
CA THR A 105 -24.23 -15.05 0.40
C THR A 105 -23.33 -13.96 -0.16
N LEU A 106 -23.95 -12.99 -0.82
CA LEU A 106 -23.32 -11.82 -1.40
C LEU A 106 -23.84 -10.57 -0.69
N THR A 107 -23.01 -9.54 -0.60
CA THR A 107 -23.41 -8.24 -0.03
C THR A 107 -23.44 -7.17 -1.11
N PHE A 108 -24.58 -6.51 -1.27
CA PHE A 108 -24.68 -5.25 -2.00
C PHE A 108 -24.42 -4.08 -1.04
N ASP A 109 -23.29 -3.40 -1.27
CA ASP A 109 -23.01 -2.09 -0.68
C ASP A 109 -23.32 -1.00 -1.72
N PRO A 110 -24.34 -0.15 -1.49
CA PRO A 110 -24.69 0.93 -2.42
C PRO A 110 -23.53 1.87 -2.78
N TYR A 111 -22.56 2.04 -1.86
CA TYR A 111 -21.38 2.86 -2.11
C TYR A 111 -20.52 2.32 -3.26
N LEU A 112 -20.45 0.99 -3.45
CA LEU A 112 -19.67 0.41 -4.54
C LEU A 112 -20.31 0.61 -5.92
N LEU A 113 -21.59 0.99 -5.97
CA LEU A 113 -22.32 1.33 -7.20
C LEU A 113 -22.32 2.85 -7.48
N ALA A 114 -21.92 3.67 -6.51
CA ALA A 114 -21.88 5.12 -6.67
C ALA A 114 -20.81 5.55 -7.68
N SER A 115 -21.11 6.60 -8.45
CA SER A 115 -20.17 7.23 -9.37
C SER A 115 -19.59 8.51 -8.75
N TYR A 116 -18.34 8.82 -9.04
CA TYR A 116 -17.65 10.00 -8.55
C TYR A 116 -17.81 11.16 -9.53
N ASP A 117 -18.69 12.10 -9.22
CA ASP A 117 -18.85 13.34 -9.99
C ASP A 117 -17.75 14.32 -9.60
N TYR A 118 -16.64 14.28 -10.34
CA TYR A 118 -15.53 15.20 -10.13
C TYR A 118 -15.80 16.61 -10.70
N SER A 119 -16.80 16.77 -11.58
CA SER A 119 -17.05 18.00 -12.34
C SER A 119 -18.31 18.76 -11.91
N GLY A 120 -19.19 18.12 -11.12
CA GLY A 120 -20.53 18.62 -10.85
C GLY A 120 -21.41 18.61 -12.10
N ALA A 121 -21.28 17.58 -12.94
CA ALA A 121 -22.01 17.44 -14.19
C ALA A 121 -23.48 16.99 -13.99
N ASN A 122 -23.79 16.38 -12.85
CA ASN A 122 -25.13 15.89 -12.54
C ASN A 122 -25.97 16.90 -11.75
N ASP A 123 -27.26 16.59 -11.57
CA ASP A 123 -28.25 17.46 -10.89
C ASP A 123 -28.10 17.49 -9.34
N ILE A 124 -27.13 16.77 -8.78
CA ILE A 124 -26.82 16.75 -7.35
C ILE A 124 -25.77 17.83 -7.06
N GLU A 125 -26.04 18.70 -6.09
CA GLU A 125 -25.16 19.85 -5.82
C GLU A 125 -23.77 19.45 -5.31
N GLY A 126 -22.73 19.91 -6.02
CA GLY A 126 -21.32 19.77 -5.64
C GLY A 126 -20.59 18.67 -6.40
N THR A 127 -19.49 18.19 -5.83
CA THR A 127 -18.70 17.06 -6.36
C THR A 127 -18.64 15.91 -5.34
N GLY A 128 -18.19 14.74 -5.78
CA GLY A 128 -17.97 13.56 -4.93
C GLY A 128 -18.73 12.32 -5.40
N TYR A 129 -18.76 11.28 -4.56
CA TYR A 129 -19.50 10.06 -4.85
C TYR A 129 -21.01 10.26 -4.74
N GLU A 130 -21.77 9.73 -5.69
CA GLU A 130 -23.22 9.85 -5.74
C GLU A 130 -23.94 8.70 -6.46
N LEU A 131 -25.23 8.57 -6.14
CA LEU A 131 -26.21 7.79 -6.89
C LEU A 131 -27.29 8.75 -7.39
N ASP A 132 -27.44 8.86 -8.71
CA ASP A 132 -28.47 9.68 -9.37
C ASP A 132 -29.88 9.28 -8.88
N GLY A 133 -30.75 10.28 -8.75
CA GLY A 133 -32.11 10.05 -8.29
C GLY A 133 -33.00 9.40 -9.35
N GLY A 134 -33.88 8.49 -8.92
CA GLY A 134 -34.91 7.89 -9.76
C GLY A 134 -34.82 6.37 -9.90
N ASP A 135 -35.57 5.88 -10.89
CA ASP A 135 -35.67 4.46 -11.22
C ASP A 135 -34.57 4.04 -12.22
N GLY A 136 -34.56 2.76 -12.59
CA GLY A 136 -33.64 2.23 -13.61
C GLY A 136 -32.41 1.56 -13.05
N TYR A 137 -32.29 1.44 -11.72
CA TYR A 137 -31.24 0.63 -11.09
C TYR A 137 -31.62 -0.86 -11.09
N ALA A 138 -30.60 -1.71 -11.19
CA ALA A 138 -30.78 -3.15 -11.09
C ALA A 138 -29.55 -3.83 -10.48
N LEU A 139 -29.78 -4.97 -9.82
CA LEU A 139 -28.75 -5.95 -9.51
C LEU A 139 -28.93 -7.19 -10.38
N TYR A 140 -27.82 -7.83 -10.72
CA TYR A 140 -27.77 -9.10 -11.45
C TYR A 140 -26.97 -10.12 -10.66
N VAL A 141 -27.57 -11.28 -10.40
CA VAL A 141 -26.86 -12.49 -10.00
C VAL A 141 -26.48 -13.22 -11.28
N ALA A 142 -25.19 -13.28 -11.59
CA ALA A 142 -24.73 -13.59 -12.94
C ALA A 142 -23.57 -14.59 -12.94
N GLU A 143 -23.51 -15.37 -14.02
CA GLU A 143 -22.40 -16.28 -14.31
C GLU A 143 -21.16 -15.55 -14.86
N ASN A 144 -21.37 -14.37 -15.45
CA ASN A 144 -20.32 -13.50 -15.98
C ASN A 144 -20.89 -12.09 -16.18
N ALA A 145 -20.02 -11.14 -16.53
CA ALA A 145 -20.38 -9.74 -16.71
C ALA A 145 -21.40 -9.46 -17.82
N HIS A 146 -21.76 -10.41 -18.68
CA HIS A 146 -22.76 -10.25 -19.73
C HIS A 146 -24.12 -10.85 -19.38
N ASP A 147 -24.18 -11.77 -18.41
CA ASP A 147 -25.43 -12.40 -17.98
C ASP A 147 -26.31 -11.42 -17.16
N ARG A 148 -27.58 -11.33 -17.56
CA ARG A 148 -28.61 -10.46 -16.96
C ARG A 148 -29.88 -11.22 -16.59
N SER A 149 -29.86 -12.55 -16.66
CA SER A 149 -31.04 -13.40 -16.58
C SER A 149 -31.72 -13.40 -15.22
N ARG A 150 -30.97 -13.18 -14.13
CA ARG A 150 -31.47 -13.18 -12.75
C ARG A 150 -31.27 -11.80 -12.14
N SER A 151 -32.32 -11.00 -12.09
CA SER A 151 -32.23 -9.60 -11.71
C SER A 151 -33.28 -9.17 -10.70
N VAL A 152 -32.98 -8.09 -9.97
CA VAL A 152 -33.96 -7.31 -9.20
C VAL A 152 -33.80 -5.84 -9.54
N SER A 153 -34.91 -5.13 -9.70
CA SER A 153 -34.91 -3.67 -9.86
C SER A 153 -35.19 -2.99 -8.53
N PHE A 154 -34.58 -1.82 -8.36
CA PHE A 154 -34.78 -0.93 -7.23
C PHE A 154 -34.68 0.52 -7.69
N SER A 155 -34.92 1.46 -6.79
CA SER A 155 -34.82 2.89 -7.08
C SER A 155 -34.01 3.64 -6.03
N VAL A 156 -33.59 4.84 -6.41
CA VAL A 156 -32.94 5.83 -5.55
C VAL A 156 -33.91 7.00 -5.37
N PRO A 157 -33.98 7.65 -4.20
CA PRO A 157 -34.83 8.83 -4.01
C PRO A 157 -34.61 9.85 -5.12
N SER A 158 -35.65 10.55 -5.57
CA SER A 158 -35.53 11.48 -6.71
C SER A 158 -34.52 12.62 -6.50
N SER A 159 -34.13 12.89 -5.24
CA SER A 159 -33.06 13.83 -4.90
C SER A 159 -31.65 13.30 -5.15
N GLY A 160 -31.52 12.02 -5.51
CA GLY A 160 -30.26 11.30 -5.46
C GLY A 160 -29.77 11.05 -4.04
N ILE A 161 -28.61 10.42 -3.95
CA ILE A 161 -27.87 10.17 -2.71
C ILE A 161 -26.44 10.65 -2.92
N LYS A 162 -25.93 11.43 -1.97
CA LYS A 162 -24.56 11.93 -1.98
C LYS A 162 -23.75 11.35 -0.83
N TYR A 163 -22.49 11.03 -1.11
CA TYR A 163 -21.49 10.57 -0.16
C TYR A 163 -20.42 11.65 0.04
N ASP A 164 -20.81 12.78 0.65
CA ASP A 164 -19.88 13.86 1.06
C ASP A 164 -18.87 13.42 2.13
N LYS A 165 -19.13 12.25 2.72
CA LYS A 165 -18.28 11.61 3.71
C LYS A 165 -18.07 10.17 3.35
N ASP A 166 -16.87 9.70 3.64
CA ASP A 166 -16.52 8.31 3.53
C ASP A 166 -17.46 7.46 4.41
N PRO A 167 -18.10 6.40 3.87
CA PRO A 167 -19.07 5.63 4.64
C PRO A 167 -18.43 4.79 5.77
N VAL A 168 -17.11 4.60 5.78
CA VAL A 168 -16.41 3.82 6.81
C VAL A 168 -15.82 4.73 7.89
N THR A 169 -15.11 5.77 7.51
CA THR A 169 -14.43 6.67 8.46
C THR A 169 -15.28 7.87 8.87
N GLY A 170 -16.26 8.26 8.06
CA GLY A 170 -17.01 9.49 8.23
C GLY A 170 -16.23 10.76 7.88
N ASN A 171 -15.02 10.62 7.32
CA ASN A 171 -14.17 11.73 6.93
C ASN A 171 -14.64 12.37 5.61
N PRO A 172 -14.39 13.67 5.37
CA PRO A 172 -14.85 14.34 4.17
C PRO A 172 -14.25 13.74 2.90
N VAL A 173 -15.08 13.62 1.86
CA VAL A 173 -14.66 13.27 0.49
C VAL A 173 -14.65 14.53 -0.35
N VAL A 174 -13.52 14.82 -0.98
CA VAL A 174 -13.26 16.09 -1.66
C VAL A 174 -12.31 15.90 -2.83
N ASN A 175 -12.50 16.66 -3.91
CA ASN A 175 -11.61 16.62 -5.07
C ASN A 175 -10.17 16.96 -4.70
N ARG A 176 -9.24 16.28 -5.38
CA ARG A 176 -7.79 16.43 -5.20
C ARG A 176 -7.02 16.52 -6.50
N TYR A 177 -7.60 16.09 -7.61
CA TYR A 177 -6.90 15.96 -8.89
C TYR A 177 -7.58 16.70 -10.04
N THR A 178 -8.57 17.52 -9.73
CA THR A 178 -9.27 18.38 -10.68
C THR A 178 -9.42 19.78 -10.10
N ALA A 179 -9.35 20.79 -10.97
CA ALA A 179 -9.58 22.21 -10.66
C ALA A 179 -8.72 22.70 -9.49
N GLN A 180 -7.45 22.27 -9.46
CA GLN A 180 -6.47 22.76 -8.51
C GLN A 180 -6.11 24.22 -8.79
N GLU A 181 -5.66 24.95 -7.77
CA GLU A 181 -5.21 26.35 -7.95
C GLU A 181 -4.05 26.46 -8.95
N ASP A 182 -3.21 25.42 -9.00
CA ASP A 182 -2.17 25.23 -10.01
C ASP A 182 -2.55 24.04 -10.89
N GLU A 183 -2.92 24.34 -12.14
CA GLU A 183 -3.35 23.37 -13.16
C GLU A 183 -2.29 22.30 -13.44
N ALA A 184 -1.01 22.52 -13.10
CA ALA A 184 0.02 21.49 -13.22
C ALA A 184 -0.26 20.26 -12.32
N PHE A 185 -1.08 20.42 -11.29
CA PHE A 185 -1.49 19.34 -10.40
C PHE A 185 -2.77 18.62 -10.84
N ASP A 186 -3.49 19.13 -11.83
CA ASP A 186 -4.67 18.46 -12.38
C ASP A 186 -4.25 17.19 -13.13
N SER A 187 -4.90 16.06 -12.84
CA SER A 187 -4.62 14.79 -13.53
C SER A 187 -5.45 14.62 -14.79
N ASP A 188 -6.54 15.37 -14.91
CA ASP A 188 -7.52 15.33 -15.99
C ASP A 188 -7.24 16.35 -17.10
N TRP A 189 -6.25 17.22 -16.89
CA TRP A 189 -5.72 18.13 -17.87
C TRP A 189 -4.42 17.60 -18.47
N SER A 190 -4.23 17.68 -19.78
CA SER A 190 -2.94 17.38 -20.41
C SER A 190 -2.61 18.43 -21.48
N PRO A 191 -1.35 18.88 -21.60
CA PRO A 191 -0.95 19.83 -22.64
C PRO A 191 -1.03 19.25 -24.07
N THR A 192 -1.20 17.93 -24.20
CA THR A 192 -1.12 17.21 -25.48
C THR A 192 -2.37 16.39 -25.81
N PHE A 193 -3.22 16.14 -24.81
CA PHE A 193 -4.47 15.38 -24.95
C PHE A 193 -5.64 16.22 -24.44
N ASP A 194 -6.61 16.47 -25.30
CA ASP A 194 -7.79 17.29 -25.04
C ASP A 194 -9.10 16.48 -25.07
N LYS A 195 -9.00 15.15 -25.19
CA LYS A 195 -10.15 14.26 -25.33
C LYS A 195 -10.17 13.18 -24.26
N LEU A 196 -11.29 13.12 -23.56
CA LEU A 196 -11.68 12.01 -22.68
C LEU A 196 -12.66 11.11 -23.42
N LEU A 197 -12.54 9.80 -23.18
CA LEU A 197 -13.47 8.81 -23.71
C LEU A 197 -14.86 9.03 -23.10
N SER A 198 -15.90 9.11 -23.94
CA SER A 198 -17.27 9.32 -23.48
C SER A 198 -18.26 8.36 -24.16
N ARG A 199 -19.23 7.86 -23.39
CA ARG A 199 -20.36 7.09 -23.92
C ARG A 199 -21.27 7.90 -24.84
N SER A 200 -21.26 9.23 -24.72
CA SER A 200 -22.08 10.11 -25.54
C SER A 200 -21.56 10.25 -26.98
N ASP A 201 -20.27 9.96 -27.21
CA ASP A 201 -19.63 9.97 -28.53
C ASP A 201 -18.44 9.01 -28.58
N TRP A 202 -18.71 7.71 -28.71
CA TRP A 202 -17.65 6.70 -28.80
C TRP A 202 -16.67 6.95 -29.93
N GLU A 203 -17.17 7.19 -31.14
CA GLU A 203 -16.34 7.27 -32.34
C GLU A 203 -15.47 8.55 -32.35
N GLY A 204 -15.98 9.68 -31.85
CA GLY A 204 -15.24 10.93 -31.79
C GLY A 204 -14.23 11.02 -30.63
N THR A 205 -14.43 10.21 -29.58
CA THR A 205 -13.60 10.21 -28.36
C THR A 205 -12.73 8.97 -28.18
N TRP A 206 -12.85 7.96 -29.05
CA TRP A 206 -12.03 6.76 -28.98
C TRP A 206 -10.54 7.10 -29.05
N PRO A 207 -9.68 6.54 -28.17
CA PRO A 207 -8.25 6.77 -28.21
C PRO A 207 -7.65 6.40 -29.57
N THR A 208 -6.84 7.31 -30.12
CA THR A 208 -6.09 7.09 -31.37
C THR A 208 -4.59 7.10 -31.10
N THR A 209 -3.80 6.67 -32.09
CA THR A 209 -2.34 6.72 -31.98
C THR A 209 -1.88 8.18 -31.85
N PRO A 210 -1.09 8.55 -30.82
CA PRO A 210 -0.62 9.92 -30.66
C PRO A 210 0.19 10.41 -31.88
N THR A 211 -0.06 11.65 -32.31
CA THR A 211 0.66 12.30 -33.41
C THR A 211 2.11 12.64 -33.02
N ALA A 212 2.92 13.11 -33.98
CA ALA A 212 4.28 13.56 -33.69
C ALA A 212 4.27 14.82 -32.80
N GLU A 213 3.32 15.72 -33.02
CA GLU A 213 3.15 16.96 -32.25
C GLU A 213 2.72 16.66 -30.81
N GLN A 214 1.83 15.69 -30.59
CA GLN A 214 1.41 15.26 -29.24
C GLN A 214 2.53 14.57 -28.44
N LYS A 215 3.64 14.20 -29.08
CA LYS A 215 4.83 13.65 -28.41
C LYS A 215 5.81 14.75 -27.99
N ILE A 216 5.54 16.01 -28.31
CA ILE A 216 6.38 17.15 -27.98
C ILE A 216 5.73 17.90 -26.82
N VAL A 217 6.47 18.08 -25.73
CA VAL A 217 6.08 18.90 -24.59
C VAL A 217 6.93 20.17 -24.50
N GLY A 218 6.35 21.26 -24.02
CA GLY A 218 7.05 22.54 -23.80
C GLY A 218 7.95 22.52 -22.56
N TYR A 219 8.77 23.57 -22.40
CA TYR A 219 9.65 23.70 -21.25
C TYR A 219 8.90 23.80 -19.92
N ASP A 220 7.76 24.49 -19.88
CA ASP A 220 6.96 24.62 -18.66
C ASP A 220 6.51 23.26 -18.08
N MET A 221 6.19 22.30 -18.97
CA MET A 221 5.84 20.93 -18.57
C MET A 221 7.07 20.16 -18.07
N LEU A 222 8.24 20.36 -18.67
CA LEU A 222 9.49 19.75 -18.20
C LEU A 222 9.88 20.31 -16.82
N ASP A 223 9.69 21.60 -16.62
CA ASP A 223 9.92 22.26 -15.33
C ASP A 223 8.95 21.68 -14.28
N ALA A 224 7.66 21.54 -14.60
CA ALA A 224 6.69 20.91 -13.69
C ALA A 224 7.03 19.46 -13.32
N LEU A 225 7.55 18.66 -14.26
CA LEU A 225 7.96 17.26 -14.01
C LEU A 225 9.20 17.11 -13.13
N THR A 226 10.06 18.13 -13.13
CA THR A 226 11.31 18.18 -12.36
C THR A 226 11.20 19.03 -11.10
N ASP A 227 10.05 19.69 -10.92
CA ASP A 227 9.80 20.52 -9.76
C ASP A 227 9.76 19.66 -8.50
N LEU A 228 10.62 20.01 -7.55
CA LEU A 228 10.70 19.38 -6.23
C LEU A 228 9.95 20.19 -5.16
N SER A 229 9.27 21.26 -5.55
CA SER A 229 8.29 21.91 -4.69
C SER A 229 7.20 20.89 -4.32
N HIS A 230 6.58 21.16 -3.18
CA HIS A 230 5.64 20.23 -2.60
C HIS A 230 4.32 20.91 -2.29
N ASN A 231 3.25 20.14 -2.38
CA ASN A 231 1.91 20.51 -1.95
C ASN A 231 1.69 20.26 -0.44
N ASN A 232 2.73 19.86 0.29
CA ASN A 232 2.66 19.56 1.73
C ASN A 232 2.55 20.83 2.60
N PRO A 233 1.92 20.76 3.78
CA PRO A 233 1.95 21.84 4.77
C PRO A 233 3.38 22.23 5.18
N THR A 234 3.65 23.53 5.31
CA THR A 234 4.96 24.07 5.73
C THR A 234 4.93 24.86 7.03
N ASP A 235 3.74 25.12 7.59
CA ASP A 235 3.62 25.92 8.81
C ASP A 235 3.71 25.05 10.06
N PHE A 236 4.91 25.05 10.66
CA PHE A 236 5.19 24.39 11.93
C PHE A 236 5.46 25.40 13.05
N SER A 237 5.06 26.67 12.88
CA SER A 237 5.41 27.77 13.79
C SER A 237 4.84 27.63 15.21
N GLN A 238 3.77 26.85 15.37
CA GLN A 238 3.14 26.56 16.65
C GLN A 238 3.79 25.42 17.44
N TYR A 239 4.69 24.64 16.83
CA TYR A 239 5.30 23.48 17.46
C TYR A 239 6.67 23.83 18.07
N SER A 240 6.99 23.20 19.19
CA SER A 240 8.30 23.28 19.82
C SER A 240 9.27 22.26 19.23
N TYR A 241 10.57 22.54 19.36
CA TYR A 241 11.62 21.57 19.08
C TYR A 241 11.38 20.30 19.92
N PRO A 242 11.32 19.10 19.32
CA PRO A 242 11.11 17.85 20.07
C PRO A 242 12.29 17.51 20.97
N ASP A 243 12.02 16.83 22.09
CA ASP A 243 13.07 16.31 22.97
C ASP A 243 13.70 15.03 22.37
N TYR A 244 14.99 14.81 22.61
CA TYR A 244 15.75 13.63 22.18
C TYR A 244 16.72 13.18 23.26
N GLU A 245 17.07 11.90 23.26
CA GLU A 245 17.98 11.28 24.24
C GLU A 245 17.54 11.50 25.71
N VAL A 246 16.24 11.60 25.95
CA VAL A 246 15.63 11.67 27.28
C VAL A 246 15.25 10.26 27.72
N ASP A 247 16.06 9.64 28.57
CA ASP A 247 15.80 8.29 29.10
C ASP A 247 14.52 8.27 29.96
N ASN A 248 13.48 7.62 29.43
CA ASN A 248 12.20 7.41 30.08
C ASN A 248 12.03 5.94 30.55
N GLY A 249 13.04 5.10 30.35
CA GLY A 249 13.04 3.67 30.68
C GLY A 249 12.03 2.82 29.91
N MET A 250 11.49 3.32 28.78
CA MET A 250 10.44 2.67 28.00
C MET A 250 11.01 2.03 26.74
N THR A 251 10.65 0.78 26.48
CA THR A 251 10.96 0.08 25.24
C THR A 251 9.74 0.05 24.31
N LEU A 252 9.96 -0.25 23.02
CA LEU A 252 8.85 -0.47 22.08
C LEU A 252 7.92 -1.59 22.56
N ARG A 253 8.46 -2.61 23.24
CA ARG A 253 7.67 -3.71 23.79
C ARG A 253 6.75 -3.26 24.93
N ASP A 254 7.16 -2.29 25.72
CA ASP A 254 6.34 -1.78 26.83
C ASP A 254 5.04 -1.13 26.33
N MET A 255 4.98 -0.70 25.06
CA MET A 255 3.76 -0.22 24.43
C MET A 255 2.64 -1.27 24.40
N LEU A 256 2.99 -2.56 24.35
CA LEU A 256 2.02 -3.67 24.31
C LEU A 256 1.34 -3.94 25.65
N TYR A 257 1.79 -3.33 26.74
CA TYR A 257 1.29 -3.58 28.08
C TYR A 257 0.57 -2.35 28.64
N ASP A 258 -0.48 -2.59 29.44
CA ASP A 258 -1.16 -1.53 30.19
C ASP A 258 -0.41 -1.28 31.51
N PRO A 259 0.31 -0.14 31.65
CA PRO A 259 1.09 0.12 32.85
C PRO A 259 0.24 0.24 34.13
N ASP A 260 -1.05 0.58 33.97
CA ASP A 260 -2.03 0.72 35.05
C ASP A 260 -2.99 -0.48 35.14
N GLY A 261 -2.79 -1.47 34.27
CA GLY A 261 -3.61 -2.67 34.14
C GLY A 261 -3.44 -3.68 35.28
N GLU A 262 -4.25 -4.73 35.24
CA GLU A 262 -4.05 -5.87 36.14
C GLU A 262 -2.66 -6.46 35.93
N LYS A 263 -2.06 -6.96 37.01
CA LYS A 263 -0.78 -7.64 36.94
C LYS A 263 -1.02 -9.13 36.92
N ASP A 264 -0.24 -9.86 36.13
CA ASP A 264 -0.24 -11.32 36.16
C ASP A 264 0.23 -11.86 37.52
N GLY A 265 0.19 -13.20 37.66
CA GLY A 265 0.59 -13.88 38.90
C GLY A 265 2.05 -13.63 39.32
N ASP A 266 2.88 -13.10 38.43
CA ASP A 266 4.29 -12.77 38.63
C ASP A 266 4.52 -11.25 38.82
N GLY A 267 3.45 -10.44 38.82
CA GLY A 267 3.51 -9.00 39.05
C GLY A 267 3.85 -8.17 37.81
N LYS A 268 3.81 -8.76 36.60
CA LYS A 268 4.00 -8.04 35.34
C LYS A 268 2.67 -7.46 34.84
N PRO A 269 2.66 -6.26 34.25
CA PRO A 269 1.44 -5.70 33.65
C PRO A 269 0.87 -6.62 32.57
N THR A 270 -0.46 -6.71 32.44
CA THR A 270 -1.12 -7.47 31.37
C THR A 270 -1.03 -6.74 30.03
N GLU A 271 -1.10 -7.51 28.94
CA GLU A 271 -1.09 -6.97 27.58
C GLU A 271 -2.36 -6.18 27.26
N TYR A 272 -2.25 -5.12 26.45
CA TYR A 272 -3.40 -4.39 25.90
C TYR A 272 -4.08 -5.26 24.84
N ILE A 273 -5.10 -6.01 25.26
CA ILE A 273 -5.87 -6.85 24.35
C ILE A 273 -6.99 -6.03 23.73
N ASN A 274 -6.89 -5.76 22.43
CA ASN A 274 -8.00 -5.18 21.66
C ASN A 274 -8.91 -6.32 21.15
N PRO A 275 -10.22 -6.33 21.49
CA PRO A 275 -11.17 -7.31 20.95
C PRO A 275 -11.23 -7.32 19.41
N ASP A 276 -11.02 -6.16 18.77
CA ASP A 276 -11.05 -6.02 17.32
C ASP A 276 -9.80 -6.63 16.65
N GLU A 277 -8.75 -6.93 17.42
CA GLU A 277 -7.50 -7.56 16.97
C GLU A 277 -7.45 -9.06 17.25
N LYS A 278 -8.62 -9.71 17.30
CA LYS A 278 -8.77 -11.16 17.54
C LYS A 278 -8.11 -11.61 18.85
N GLY A 279 -8.10 -10.73 19.85
CA GLY A 279 -7.51 -11.01 21.16
C GLY A 279 -5.98 -10.96 21.20
N ARG A 280 -5.34 -10.36 20.18
CA ARG A 280 -3.89 -10.09 20.21
C ARG A 280 -3.60 -8.74 20.88
N PRO A 281 -2.38 -8.58 21.44
CA PRO A 281 -1.87 -7.28 21.86
C PRO A 281 -1.93 -6.26 20.71
N TYR A 282 -2.32 -5.03 21.02
CA TYR A 282 -2.45 -3.95 20.05
C TYR A 282 -2.01 -2.61 20.63
N VAL A 283 -1.40 -1.78 19.80
CA VAL A 283 -1.04 -0.39 20.12
C VAL A 283 -1.69 0.53 19.09
N SER A 284 -2.47 1.50 19.56
CA SER A 284 -3.08 2.48 18.69
C SER A 284 -2.06 3.53 18.22
N LEU A 285 -2.26 4.10 17.03
CA LEU A 285 -1.37 5.13 16.49
C LEU A 285 -1.48 6.46 17.28
N ASP A 286 -2.62 6.70 17.93
CA ASP A 286 -2.91 7.87 18.76
C ASP A 286 -2.49 7.72 20.25
N ASP A 287 -1.82 6.62 20.61
CA ASP A 287 -1.34 6.39 21.98
C ASP A 287 -0.39 7.51 22.44
N GLU A 288 -0.73 8.20 23.53
CA GLU A 288 0.04 9.34 24.03
C GLU A 288 1.49 8.98 24.42
N ARG A 289 1.76 7.69 24.70
CA ARG A 289 3.10 7.18 25.05
C ARG A 289 4.08 7.25 23.89
N TRP A 290 3.63 7.36 22.63
CA TRP A 290 4.51 7.52 21.46
C TRP A 290 5.48 8.70 21.63
N LYS A 291 5.04 9.80 22.26
CA LYS A 291 5.93 10.94 22.53
C LYS A 291 7.07 10.52 23.45
N ALA A 292 6.75 9.96 24.61
CA ALA A 292 7.74 9.55 25.61
C ALA A 292 8.70 8.48 25.06
N LEU A 293 8.19 7.55 24.24
CA LEU A 293 9.00 6.56 23.58
C LEU A 293 10.04 7.21 22.65
N LEU A 294 9.58 8.08 21.74
CA LEU A 294 10.42 8.74 20.73
C LEU A 294 11.36 9.80 21.32
N ASP A 295 11.06 10.38 22.49
CA ASP A 295 11.96 11.30 23.20
C ASP A 295 13.26 10.62 23.64
N GLN A 296 13.29 9.27 23.73
CA GLN A 296 14.49 8.50 24.10
C GLN A 296 15.46 8.33 22.93
N CYS A 297 14.97 8.42 21.69
CA CYS A 297 15.74 8.09 20.51
C CYS A 297 16.76 9.18 20.18
N ALA A 298 17.89 8.81 19.59
CA ALA A 298 18.77 9.77 18.95
C ALA A 298 18.25 10.10 17.53
N ILE A 299 18.46 11.34 17.07
CA ILE A 299 18.08 11.75 15.70
C ILE A 299 18.76 10.86 14.65
N SER A 300 19.99 10.39 14.91
CA SER A 300 20.72 9.47 14.04
C SER A 300 20.05 8.11 13.89
N GLU A 301 19.41 7.57 14.95
CA GLU A 301 18.66 6.32 14.86
C GLU A 301 17.40 6.49 14.01
N LEU A 302 16.67 7.59 14.23
CA LEU A 302 15.46 7.91 13.47
C LEU A 302 15.74 8.11 11.97
N THR A 303 16.79 8.86 11.65
CA THR A 303 17.20 9.10 10.26
C THR A 303 17.68 7.81 9.60
N HIS A 304 18.48 6.99 10.28
CA HIS A 304 18.93 5.70 9.74
C HIS A 304 17.77 4.77 9.38
N LEU A 305 16.72 4.70 10.22
CA LEU A 305 15.51 3.93 9.93
C LEU A 305 14.79 4.41 8.68
N THR A 306 14.62 5.72 8.52
CA THR A 306 13.86 6.30 7.40
C THR A 306 14.63 6.35 6.08
N TYR A 307 15.96 6.39 6.11
CA TYR A 307 16.79 6.54 4.91
C TYR A 307 17.13 5.22 4.19
N ASN A 308 16.86 4.06 4.80
CA ASN A 308 17.45 2.79 4.38
C ASN A 308 16.50 1.58 4.56
N GLY A 309 15.46 1.51 3.73
CA GLY A 309 14.39 0.51 3.79
C GLY A 309 14.62 -0.80 3.01
N ALA A 310 15.71 -0.96 2.26
CA ALA A 310 15.86 -2.11 1.37
C ALA A 310 15.91 -3.46 2.12
N TYR A 311 14.81 -4.21 1.99
CA TYR A 311 14.57 -5.54 2.58
C TYR A 311 14.68 -5.57 4.11
N LYS A 312 14.36 -4.45 4.77
CA LYS A 312 14.39 -4.32 6.23
C LYS A 312 13.66 -3.09 6.75
N VAL A 313 13.39 -3.09 8.04
CA VAL A 313 13.31 -1.87 8.87
C VAL A 313 14.50 -1.91 9.81
N GLU A 314 15.27 -0.82 9.88
CA GLU A 314 16.43 -0.76 10.77
C GLU A 314 16.00 -0.69 12.24
N PRO A 315 16.82 -1.25 13.16
CA PRO A 315 16.53 -1.22 14.58
C PRO A 315 16.69 0.19 15.17
N ILE A 316 16.07 0.40 16.33
CA ILE A 316 16.35 1.56 17.20
C ILE A 316 16.75 1.00 18.57
N ASP A 317 18.02 1.17 18.93
CA ASP A 317 18.62 0.53 20.09
C ASP A 317 18.13 1.17 21.39
N SER A 318 18.01 2.50 21.41
CA SER A 318 17.54 3.28 22.57
C SER A 318 16.18 2.85 23.11
N ILE A 319 15.30 2.29 22.26
CA ILE A 319 13.98 1.77 22.66
C ILE A 319 13.83 0.26 22.43
N SER A 320 14.94 -0.44 22.16
CA SER A 320 14.93 -1.89 21.87
C SER A 320 13.96 -2.29 20.74
N ALA A 321 13.77 -1.42 19.74
CA ALA A 321 13.00 -1.77 18.55
C ALA A 321 13.79 -2.78 17.71
N PRO A 322 13.18 -3.92 17.33
CA PRO A 322 13.87 -4.95 16.58
C PRO A 322 14.16 -4.52 15.15
N ARG A 323 15.27 -5.01 14.60
CA ARG A 323 15.44 -5.04 13.15
C ARG A 323 14.37 -5.96 12.56
N VAL A 324 13.65 -5.48 11.55
CA VAL A 324 12.60 -6.26 10.88
C VAL A 324 13.09 -6.73 9.51
N ASN A 325 12.83 -7.99 9.18
CA ASN A 325 13.06 -8.50 7.83
C ASN A 325 11.85 -8.21 6.95
N CYS A 326 12.11 -7.53 5.82
CA CYS A 326 11.12 -7.26 4.80
C CYS A 326 11.53 -7.90 3.46
N SER A 327 10.57 -8.32 2.63
CA SER A 327 10.91 -8.93 1.34
C SER A 327 9.87 -8.83 0.25
N ASP A 328 10.33 -8.90 -0.99
CA ASP A 328 9.52 -9.38 -2.11
C ASP A 328 9.08 -10.83 -1.87
N GLY A 329 8.13 -11.37 -2.62
CA GLY A 329 7.24 -10.70 -3.55
C GLY A 329 5.90 -11.42 -3.62
N PRO A 330 5.00 -10.99 -4.51
CA PRO A 330 3.62 -11.49 -4.53
C PRO A 330 3.50 -13.01 -4.75
N VAL A 331 4.53 -13.68 -5.27
CA VAL A 331 4.59 -15.15 -5.46
C VAL A 331 5.31 -15.91 -4.34
N GLY A 332 5.57 -15.26 -3.19
CA GLY A 332 6.28 -15.84 -2.03
C GLY A 332 7.53 -15.05 -1.67
N TRP A 333 8.14 -15.35 -0.52
CA TRP A 333 9.33 -14.65 -0.02
C TRP A 333 10.53 -14.82 -0.96
N ALA A 334 11.12 -13.70 -1.36
CA ALA A 334 12.24 -13.61 -2.30
C ALA A 334 13.06 -12.35 -2.05
N CYS A 335 14.38 -12.46 -2.12
CA CYS A 335 15.29 -11.32 -2.16
C CYS A 335 16.32 -11.53 -3.27
N PHE A 336 16.32 -10.66 -4.27
CA PHE A 336 17.24 -10.79 -5.39
C PHE A 336 18.69 -10.42 -5.01
N MET A 337 18.86 -9.58 -3.98
CA MET A 337 20.17 -9.12 -3.52
C MET A 337 20.89 -10.14 -2.65
N ASP A 338 20.15 -10.95 -1.88
CA ASP A 338 20.71 -11.91 -0.94
C ASP A 338 19.80 -13.13 -0.78
N LYS A 339 20.18 -14.22 -1.45
CA LYS A 339 19.45 -15.50 -1.42
C LYS A 339 19.54 -16.23 -0.09
N THR A 340 20.38 -15.76 0.85
CA THR A 340 20.52 -16.38 2.18
C THR A 340 19.59 -15.76 3.21
N ARG A 341 19.00 -14.60 2.91
CA ARG A 341 18.11 -13.88 3.82
C ARG A 341 16.73 -14.53 3.94
N PHE A 342 16.21 -15.05 2.84
CA PHE A 342 14.95 -15.79 2.76
C PHE A 342 15.22 -17.11 2.06
N TYR A 343 14.99 -18.22 2.76
CA TYR A 343 15.37 -19.56 2.30
C TYR A 343 14.29 -20.56 2.67
N GLU A 344 14.21 -21.64 1.88
CA GLU A 344 13.26 -22.75 2.08
C GLU A 344 11.77 -22.32 2.15
N THR A 345 11.44 -21.21 1.49
CA THR A 345 10.07 -20.68 1.36
C THR A 345 9.38 -21.22 0.11
N CYS A 346 8.05 -21.24 0.12
CA CYS A 346 7.23 -21.68 -1.01
C CYS A 346 7.22 -20.66 -2.14
N SER A 347 7.09 -21.16 -3.37
CA SER A 347 6.65 -20.36 -4.52
C SER A 347 5.18 -20.65 -4.78
N TYR A 348 4.36 -19.62 -4.64
CA TYR A 348 2.91 -19.70 -4.80
C TYR A 348 2.48 -19.33 -6.22
N CYS A 349 1.22 -19.64 -6.55
CA CYS A 349 0.60 -19.15 -7.78
C CYS A 349 0.57 -17.62 -7.79
N CYS A 350 0.77 -17.04 -8.96
CA CYS A 350 0.70 -15.59 -9.13
C CYS A 350 -0.75 -15.08 -8.98
N GLN A 351 -0.89 -13.79 -8.68
CA GLN A 351 -2.15 -13.14 -8.32
C GLN A 351 -3.21 -13.31 -9.39
N THR A 352 -2.86 -13.29 -10.67
CA THR A 352 -3.83 -13.52 -11.75
C THR A 352 -4.49 -14.89 -11.61
N ILE A 353 -3.72 -15.94 -11.33
CA ILE A 353 -4.26 -17.29 -11.13
C ILE A 353 -5.10 -17.36 -9.84
N VAL A 354 -4.63 -16.69 -8.77
CA VAL A 354 -5.40 -16.62 -7.53
C VAL A 354 -6.72 -15.89 -7.74
N ALA A 355 -6.75 -14.80 -8.52
CA ALA A 355 -7.96 -14.06 -8.89
C ALA A 355 -8.94 -14.92 -9.69
N THR A 356 -8.45 -15.72 -10.65
CA THR A 356 -9.30 -16.65 -11.43
C THR A 356 -9.94 -17.75 -10.57
N SER A 357 -9.49 -17.93 -9.33
CA SER A 357 -10.21 -18.80 -8.40
C SER A 357 -11.55 -18.21 -7.95
N TRP A 358 -11.74 -16.89 -8.02
CA TRP A 358 -12.90 -16.16 -7.50
C TRP A 358 -13.23 -16.54 -6.05
N SER A 359 -12.21 -16.83 -5.24
CA SER A 359 -12.38 -17.27 -3.86
C SER A 359 -11.61 -16.39 -2.88
N LYS A 360 -12.38 -15.58 -2.16
CA LYS A 360 -11.94 -14.82 -0.97
C LYS A 360 -11.30 -15.73 0.10
N ASP A 361 -11.72 -17.00 0.18
CA ASP A 361 -11.14 -17.99 1.10
C ASP A 361 -9.77 -18.48 0.62
N ILE A 362 -9.59 -18.77 -0.67
CA ILE A 362 -8.28 -19.14 -1.22
C ILE A 362 -7.27 -17.99 -1.04
N ALA A 363 -7.67 -16.75 -1.32
CA ALA A 363 -6.81 -15.58 -1.09
C ALA A 363 -6.40 -15.46 0.39
N TYR A 364 -7.35 -15.63 1.31
CA TYR A 364 -7.09 -15.62 2.75
C TYR A 364 -6.14 -16.74 3.19
N LYS A 365 -6.37 -17.98 2.73
CA LYS A 365 -5.50 -19.13 3.02
C LYS A 365 -4.09 -18.96 2.45
N PHE A 366 -3.96 -18.39 1.25
CA PHE A 366 -2.66 -18.02 0.71
C PHE A 366 -1.95 -17.04 1.67
N GLY A 367 -2.64 -15.99 2.12
CA GLY A 367 -2.11 -15.09 3.15
C GLY A 367 -1.66 -15.81 4.42
N GLN A 368 -2.44 -16.76 4.92
CA GLN A 368 -2.08 -17.56 6.09
C GLN A 368 -0.81 -18.39 5.87
N MET A 369 -0.63 -18.99 4.69
CA MET A 369 0.57 -19.76 4.37
C MET A 369 1.83 -18.87 4.34
N VAL A 370 1.76 -17.70 3.70
CA VAL A 370 2.84 -16.70 3.73
C VAL A 370 3.14 -16.26 5.16
N GLY A 371 2.09 -16.05 5.95
CA GLY A 371 2.18 -15.69 7.36
C GLY A 371 2.83 -16.78 8.22
N ASP A 372 2.51 -18.05 7.98
CA ASP A 372 3.14 -19.19 8.67
C ASP A 372 4.64 -19.26 8.36
N GLU A 373 5.04 -19.04 7.10
CA GLU A 373 6.45 -18.88 6.73
C GLU A 373 7.11 -17.67 7.40
N GLY A 374 6.37 -16.57 7.56
CA GLY A 374 6.84 -15.39 8.28
C GLY A 374 7.11 -15.63 9.76
N ILE A 375 6.29 -16.44 10.43
CA ILE A 375 6.53 -16.85 11.83
C ILE A 375 7.76 -17.76 11.93
N ILE A 376 7.93 -18.70 10.99
CA ILE A 376 9.11 -19.57 10.95
C ILE A 376 10.38 -18.72 10.77
N GLY A 377 10.32 -17.74 9.86
CA GLY A 377 11.37 -16.73 9.69
C GLY A 377 12.75 -17.30 9.39
N ALA A 378 13.78 -16.58 9.84
CA ALA A 378 15.19 -16.94 9.72
C ALA A 378 15.64 -17.92 10.84
N ALA A 379 14.83 -18.93 11.17
CA ALA A 379 15.08 -19.91 12.24
C ALA A 379 16.46 -20.59 12.21
N ALA A 380 17.06 -20.76 11.03
CA ALA A 380 18.36 -21.39 10.82
C ALA A 380 19.54 -20.40 10.91
N VAL A 381 19.26 -19.09 10.97
CA VAL A 381 20.28 -18.03 11.03
C VAL A 381 20.29 -17.38 12.41
N ASP A 382 19.25 -16.63 12.76
CA ASP A 382 19.16 -15.87 14.00
C ASP A 382 17.81 -15.99 14.73
N GLY A 383 16.84 -16.70 14.15
CA GLY A 383 15.51 -16.88 14.73
C GLY A 383 14.59 -15.68 14.57
N SER A 384 14.98 -14.65 13.82
CA SER A 384 14.12 -13.49 13.57
C SER A 384 12.96 -13.84 12.63
N PRO A 385 11.74 -13.34 12.86
CA PRO A 385 10.62 -13.55 11.95
C PRO A 385 10.83 -12.77 10.64
N TYR A 386 10.05 -13.14 9.61
CA TYR A 386 9.79 -12.26 8.47
C TYR A 386 8.47 -11.56 8.71
N SER A 387 8.50 -10.24 8.83
CA SER A 387 7.34 -9.47 9.30
C SER A 387 6.79 -8.52 8.25
N GLY A 388 7.62 -8.00 7.35
CA GLY A 388 7.19 -7.10 6.27
C GLY A 388 7.18 -7.79 4.92
N TRP A 389 6.07 -7.76 4.20
CA TRP A 389 5.97 -8.39 2.88
C TRP A 389 5.61 -7.36 1.81
N TYR A 390 6.43 -7.23 0.75
CA TYR A 390 6.23 -6.31 -0.37
C TYR A 390 5.21 -6.86 -1.36
N ALA A 391 3.98 -7.05 -0.89
CA ALA A 391 2.88 -7.70 -1.58
C ALA A 391 1.57 -7.48 -0.78
N PRO A 392 0.40 -7.77 -1.36
CA PRO A 392 0.19 -8.18 -2.74
C PRO A 392 0.35 -7.03 -3.75
N GLY A 393 0.58 -7.39 -5.02
CA GLY A 393 0.41 -6.47 -6.14
C GLY A 393 -1.07 -6.32 -6.48
N ALA A 394 -1.57 -5.08 -6.60
CA ALA A 394 -2.99 -4.79 -6.78
C ALA A 394 -3.28 -3.67 -7.80
N ASN A 395 -2.32 -3.34 -8.67
CA ASN A 395 -2.58 -2.47 -9.82
C ASN A 395 -3.58 -3.12 -10.78
N ILE A 396 -4.23 -2.30 -11.62
CA ILE A 396 -5.31 -2.75 -12.50
C ILE A 396 -4.74 -3.27 -13.82
N HIS A 397 -5.32 -4.33 -14.39
CA HIS A 397 -5.00 -4.77 -15.75
C HIS A 397 -5.57 -3.81 -16.81
N ARG A 398 -5.06 -2.57 -16.87
CA ARG A 398 -5.50 -1.56 -17.86
C ARG A 398 -5.29 -2.02 -19.30
N SER A 399 -4.24 -2.81 -19.54
CA SER A 399 -3.90 -3.36 -20.84
C SER A 399 -3.41 -4.80 -20.70
N PRO A 400 -3.76 -5.72 -21.63
CA PRO A 400 -3.21 -7.08 -21.62
C PRO A 400 -1.69 -7.11 -21.87
N PHE A 401 -1.10 -6.01 -22.34
CA PHE A 401 0.35 -5.88 -22.56
C PHE A 401 1.13 -5.42 -21.31
N GLY A 402 0.46 -5.27 -20.16
CA GLY A 402 1.12 -4.94 -18.89
C GLY A 402 2.08 -6.05 -18.47
N GLY A 403 3.39 -5.74 -18.45
CA GLY A 403 4.44 -6.73 -18.19
C GLY A 403 4.40 -7.35 -16.78
N ARG A 404 3.74 -6.70 -15.83
CA ARG A 404 3.53 -7.16 -14.45
C ARG A 404 2.10 -7.60 -14.16
N ASN A 405 1.22 -7.73 -15.16
CA ASN A 405 -0.15 -8.23 -14.93
C ASN A 405 -0.16 -9.56 -14.16
N PHE A 406 0.83 -10.44 -14.38
CA PHE A 406 0.90 -11.73 -13.71
C PHE A 406 0.83 -11.63 -12.16
N GLU A 407 1.39 -10.57 -11.57
CA GLU A 407 1.43 -10.35 -10.12
C GLU A 407 0.34 -9.41 -9.61
N TYR A 408 -0.60 -9.03 -10.48
CA TYR A 408 -1.81 -8.30 -10.15
C TYR A 408 -3.05 -9.20 -10.34
N TYR A 409 -4.19 -8.78 -9.79
CA TYR A 409 -5.38 -9.63 -9.74
C TYR A 409 -6.24 -9.51 -11.00
N SER A 410 -6.71 -8.31 -11.35
CA SER A 410 -7.79 -8.13 -12.31
C SER A 410 -7.79 -6.76 -13.00
N GLU A 411 -8.59 -6.65 -14.06
CA GLU A 411 -9.04 -5.36 -14.63
C GLU A 411 -10.11 -4.68 -13.76
N ASP A 412 -10.74 -5.42 -12.85
CA ASP A 412 -11.79 -4.92 -11.95
C ASP A 412 -11.25 -4.55 -10.57
N GLY A 413 -11.59 -3.35 -10.10
CA GLY A 413 -11.11 -2.80 -8.83
C GLY A 413 -11.68 -3.49 -7.60
N VAL A 414 -12.92 -3.99 -7.67
CA VAL A 414 -13.59 -4.68 -6.56
C VAL A 414 -13.05 -6.10 -6.38
N LEU A 415 -12.88 -6.86 -7.46
CA LEU A 415 -12.23 -8.17 -7.43
C LEU A 415 -10.81 -8.05 -6.89
N SER A 416 -10.02 -7.09 -7.41
CA SER A 416 -8.65 -6.86 -6.96
C SER A 416 -8.58 -6.49 -5.47
N GLY A 417 -9.42 -5.55 -5.03
CA GLY A 417 -9.46 -5.11 -3.63
C GLY A 417 -9.92 -6.18 -2.66
N LYS A 418 -10.99 -6.92 -2.99
CA LYS A 418 -11.50 -8.01 -2.13
C LYS A 418 -10.49 -9.17 -2.03
N MET A 419 -9.80 -9.51 -3.13
CA MET A 419 -8.76 -10.54 -3.10
C MET A 419 -7.52 -10.08 -2.31
N ALA A 420 -7.03 -8.86 -2.57
CA ALA A 420 -5.91 -8.28 -1.84
C ALA A 420 -6.21 -8.17 -0.34
N GLY A 421 -7.35 -7.61 0.04
CA GLY A 421 -7.76 -7.43 1.43
C GLY A 421 -7.84 -8.76 2.19
N ARG A 422 -8.38 -9.81 1.57
CA ARG A 422 -8.42 -11.15 2.19
C ARG A 422 -7.04 -11.77 2.34
N GLN A 423 -6.15 -11.62 1.36
CA GLN A 423 -4.77 -12.08 1.48
C GLN A 423 -4.01 -11.35 2.58
N ILE A 424 -4.19 -10.03 2.70
CA ILE A 424 -3.61 -9.20 3.76
C ILE A 424 -4.10 -9.69 5.14
N GLN A 425 -5.40 -9.88 5.31
CA GLN A 425 -5.96 -10.41 6.56
C GLN A 425 -5.36 -11.76 6.96
N GLY A 426 -5.12 -12.66 5.99
CA GLY A 426 -4.46 -13.95 6.24
C GLY A 426 -3.02 -13.79 6.73
N CYS A 427 -2.25 -12.86 6.16
CA CYS A 427 -0.89 -12.54 6.59
C CYS A 427 -0.87 -11.92 7.99
N MET A 428 -1.76 -10.95 8.24
CA MET A 428 -1.88 -10.27 9.52
C MET A 428 -2.32 -11.21 10.65
N ASP A 429 -3.03 -12.29 10.33
CA ASP A 429 -3.37 -13.31 11.32
C ASP A 429 -2.16 -14.02 11.92
N LYS A 430 -1.03 -13.92 11.24
CA LYS A 430 0.28 -14.44 11.66
C LYS A 430 1.25 -13.32 12.01
N GLY A 431 0.75 -12.08 12.14
CA GLY A 431 1.52 -10.89 12.45
C GLY A 431 2.42 -10.39 11.31
N VAL A 432 2.17 -10.78 10.06
CA VAL A 432 2.90 -10.23 8.90
C VAL A 432 2.14 -9.02 8.37
N PHE A 433 2.80 -7.86 8.29
CA PHE A 433 2.27 -6.67 7.65
C PHE A 433 2.67 -6.61 6.17
N CYS A 434 1.72 -6.17 5.34
CA CYS A 434 1.79 -6.27 3.89
C CYS A 434 1.87 -4.88 3.27
N PHE A 435 2.96 -4.55 2.59
CA PHE A 435 3.05 -3.37 1.74
C PHE A 435 2.33 -3.65 0.42
N ILE A 436 1.00 -3.47 0.41
CA ILE A 436 0.21 -3.54 -0.83
C ILE A 436 0.77 -2.54 -1.85
N LYS A 437 0.90 -2.96 -3.11
CA LYS A 437 1.67 -2.21 -4.10
C LYS A 437 1.07 -2.26 -5.52
N HIS A 438 1.37 -1.30 -6.39
CA HIS A 438 2.13 -0.07 -6.16
C HIS A 438 1.15 1.08 -6.17
N PHE A 439 1.12 1.85 -5.08
CA PHE A 439 0.17 2.93 -4.84
C PHE A 439 0.67 4.23 -5.50
N ALA A 440 0.13 4.66 -6.64
CA ALA A 440 -0.95 4.08 -7.43
C ALA A 440 -0.67 4.26 -8.94
N VAL A 441 -1.54 3.70 -9.78
CA VAL A 441 -1.56 3.96 -11.23
C VAL A 441 -0.26 3.55 -11.97
N ASN A 442 0.29 2.39 -11.62
CA ASN A 442 1.55 1.83 -12.13
C ASN A 442 1.31 0.68 -13.13
N GLU A 443 0.47 0.90 -14.14
CA GLU A 443 0.00 -0.16 -15.05
C GLU A 443 0.90 -0.34 -16.29
N GLN A 444 1.98 0.42 -16.41
CA GLN A 444 2.92 0.37 -17.53
C GLN A 444 4.36 0.17 -17.04
N GLU A 445 5.04 -0.86 -17.58
CA GLU A 445 6.42 -1.18 -17.17
C GLU A 445 7.48 -0.35 -17.89
N THR A 446 7.22 0.03 -19.14
CA THR A 446 8.20 0.70 -19.97
C THR A 446 8.51 2.09 -19.40
N HIS A 447 9.77 2.30 -19.00
CA HIS A 447 10.30 3.56 -18.45
C HIS A 447 9.77 4.00 -17.07
N ARG A 448 8.94 3.20 -16.38
CA ARG A 448 8.38 3.58 -15.07
C ARG A 448 9.45 4.01 -14.06
N SER A 449 10.54 3.25 -13.92
CA SER A 449 11.60 3.53 -12.94
C SER A 449 12.74 4.42 -13.45
N VAL A 450 12.73 4.77 -14.75
CA VAL A 450 13.81 5.57 -15.35
C VAL A 450 13.44 7.05 -15.29
N SER A 451 12.23 7.38 -15.70
CA SER A 451 11.75 8.77 -15.77
C SER A 451 10.50 9.02 -14.95
N GLY A 452 9.82 7.99 -14.42
CA GLY A 452 8.51 8.09 -13.77
C GLY A 452 7.47 8.56 -14.77
N ASP A 453 6.95 7.64 -15.57
CA ASP A 453 5.94 7.95 -16.56
C ASP A 453 4.70 8.64 -15.94
N SER A 454 4.10 9.55 -16.70
CA SER A 454 2.95 10.33 -16.25
C SER A 454 1.65 9.69 -16.70
N SER A 455 0.81 9.35 -15.73
CA SER A 455 -0.55 8.91 -15.94
C SER A 455 -1.51 10.11 -15.85
N TRP A 456 -2.27 10.33 -16.92
CA TRP A 456 -3.33 11.35 -17.00
C TRP A 456 -4.68 10.66 -17.06
N LEU A 457 -5.59 11.06 -16.19
CA LEU A 457 -6.89 10.44 -15.96
C LEU A 457 -7.81 11.37 -15.19
N THR A 458 -9.11 11.21 -15.35
CA THR A 458 -10.10 11.90 -14.52
C THR A 458 -10.00 11.46 -13.06
N GLU A 459 -10.34 12.34 -12.13
CA GLU A 459 -10.45 11.96 -10.72
C GLU A 459 -11.51 10.86 -10.54
N GLN A 460 -12.55 10.84 -11.36
CA GLN A 460 -13.51 9.74 -11.41
C GLN A 460 -12.84 8.38 -11.65
N ALA A 461 -12.06 8.26 -12.73
CA ALA A 461 -11.38 6.99 -13.05
C ALA A 461 -10.36 6.63 -11.96
N LEU A 462 -9.64 7.62 -11.42
CA LEU A 462 -8.72 7.42 -10.31
C LEU A 462 -9.44 6.79 -9.10
N ARG A 463 -10.56 7.38 -8.67
CA ARG A 463 -11.36 6.98 -7.50
C ARG A 463 -12.03 5.62 -7.69
N GLU A 464 -12.73 5.42 -8.80
CA GLU A 464 -13.58 4.26 -9.04
C GLU A 464 -12.80 3.01 -9.48
N ILE A 465 -11.65 3.17 -10.13
CA ILE A 465 -10.91 2.06 -10.76
C ILE A 465 -9.57 1.82 -10.06
N TYR A 466 -8.66 2.80 -10.12
CA TYR A 466 -7.25 2.57 -9.75
C TYR A 466 -7.01 2.60 -8.24
N LEU A 467 -7.78 3.41 -7.52
CA LEU A 467 -7.70 3.53 -6.06
C LEU A 467 -8.55 2.49 -5.33
N ARG A 468 -9.62 1.99 -5.97
CA ARG A 468 -10.56 1.04 -5.37
C ARG A 468 -9.90 -0.20 -4.74
N PRO A 469 -8.87 -0.85 -5.33
CA PRO A 469 -8.21 -1.98 -4.68
C PRO A 469 -7.55 -1.61 -3.35
N PHE A 470 -6.89 -0.44 -3.30
CA PHE A 470 -6.17 0.06 -2.13
C PHE A 470 -7.14 0.56 -1.07
N GLU A 471 -8.21 1.25 -1.48
CA GLU A 471 -9.30 1.68 -0.62
C GLU A 471 -9.91 0.48 0.14
N LEU A 472 -10.24 -0.60 -0.58
CA LEU A 472 -10.75 -1.83 0.03
C LEU A 472 -9.70 -2.53 0.90
N ALA A 473 -8.42 -2.50 0.52
CA ALA A 473 -7.35 -3.04 1.35
C ALA A 473 -7.18 -2.28 2.67
N VAL A 474 -7.39 -0.96 2.68
CA VAL A 474 -7.39 -0.14 3.91
C VAL A 474 -8.66 -0.41 4.73
N LYS A 475 -9.84 -0.26 4.12
CA LYS A 475 -11.11 -0.26 4.85
C LYS A 475 -11.57 -1.67 5.25
N GLU A 476 -11.50 -2.63 4.34
CA GLU A 476 -11.88 -4.03 4.60
C GLU A 476 -10.66 -4.87 5.03
N GLY A 477 -9.53 -4.75 4.33
CA GLY A 477 -8.31 -5.52 4.58
C GLY A 477 -7.56 -5.11 5.86
N LYS A 478 -7.77 -3.87 6.33
CA LYS A 478 -7.07 -3.27 7.47
C LYS A 478 -5.55 -3.31 7.32
N THR A 479 -5.06 -3.10 6.09
CA THR A 479 -3.61 -3.08 5.83
C THR A 479 -2.89 -2.04 6.69
N ARG A 480 -1.71 -2.40 7.19
CA ARG A 480 -0.83 -1.53 8.00
C ARG A 480 0.37 -1.00 7.23
N ALA A 481 0.46 -1.33 5.95
CA ALA A 481 1.56 -0.90 5.13
C ALA A 481 1.14 -0.73 3.66
N VAL A 482 1.77 0.22 2.97
CA VAL A 482 1.56 0.52 1.54
C VAL A 482 2.90 0.83 0.90
N MET A 483 3.13 0.36 -0.32
CA MET A 483 4.29 0.78 -1.12
C MET A 483 3.83 1.72 -2.23
N SER A 484 4.43 2.91 -2.31
CA SER A 484 4.16 3.85 -3.40
C SER A 484 4.76 3.36 -4.73
N SER A 485 4.49 4.06 -5.83
CA SER A 485 4.93 3.64 -7.17
C SER A 485 6.04 4.52 -7.72
N PHE A 486 6.63 4.10 -8.85
CA PHE A 486 7.61 4.90 -9.58
C PHE A 486 6.98 6.03 -10.41
N ASN A 487 5.77 5.82 -10.92
CA ASN A 487 5.12 6.71 -11.87
C ASN A 487 4.60 8.00 -11.21
N ARG A 488 4.00 8.86 -12.04
CA ARG A 488 3.33 10.08 -11.63
C ARG A 488 1.82 10.01 -11.86
N ILE A 489 1.07 10.76 -11.07
CA ILE A 489 -0.30 11.17 -11.40
C ILE A 489 -0.22 12.62 -11.85
N GLY A 490 -0.52 12.86 -13.12
CA GLY A 490 -0.17 14.11 -13.79
C GLY A 490 1.34 14.38 -13.73
N THR A 491 1.72 15.50 -13.11
CA THR A 491 3.13 15.91 -12.97
C THR A 491 3.80 15.40 -11.70
N ARG A 492 3.04 14.91 -10.70
CA ARG A 492 3.57 14.58 -9.38
C ARG A 492 3.84 13.11 -9.20
N TRP A 493 5.03 12.81 -8.68
CA TRP A 493 5.43 11.45 -8.32
C TRP A 493 4.57 10.96 -7.15
N THR A 494 4.00 9.76 -7.29
CA THR A 494 3.05 9.21 -6.31
C THR A 494 3.64 9.07 -4.91
N GLY A 495 4.92 8.75 -4.79
CA GLY A 495 5.60 8.65 -3.50
C GLY A 495 5.90 9.99 -2.83
N GLY A 496 5.69 11.11 -3.52
CA GLY A 496 5.89 12.48 -3.03
C GLY A 496 4.63 13.35 -3.14
N ASP A 497 3.44 12.75 -3.28
CA ASP A 497 2.18 13.49 -3.45
C ASP A 497 1.35 13.49 -2.17
N TYR A 498 1.25 14.65 -1.49
CA TYR A 498 0.47 14.83 -0.26
C TYR A 498 -0.99 14.40 -0.42
N ARG A 499 -1.55 14.69 -1.60
CA ARG A 499 -2.95 14.42 -1.92
C ARG A 499 -3.22 12.93 -1.89
N LEU A 500 -2.26 12.15 -2.37
CA LEU A 500 -2.34 10.69 -2.40
C LEU A 500 -2.07 10.09 -1.01
N LEU A 501 -0.90 10.39 -0.44
CA LEU A 501 -0.36 9.67 0.71
C LEU A 501 -0.94 10.16 2.05
N THR A 502 -1.41 11.40 2.12
CA THR A 502 -2.02 11.95 3.34
C THR A 502 -3.50 12.24 3.14
N GLU A 503 -3.89 13.05 2.15
CA GLU A 503 -5.29 13.50 2.09
C GLU A 503 -6.26 12.38 1.75
N ILE A 504 -5.98 11.55 0.75
CA ILE A 504 -6.82 10.40 0.42
C ILE A 504 -6.52 9.23 1.36
N LEU A 505 -5.28 8.77 1.39
CA LEU A 505 -4.93 7.53 2.11
C LEU A 505 -5.20 7.64 3.62
N ARG A 506 -4.71 8.69 4.29
CA ARG A 506 -4.82 8.83 5.75
C ARG A 506 -6.08 9.59 6.16
N ASN A 507 -6.32 10.77 5.58
CA ASN A 507 -7.39 11.65 6.05
C ASN A 507 -8.77 11.20 5.56
N GLU A 508 -8.92 10.74 4.32
CA GLU A 508 -10.21 10.23 3.83
C GLU A 508 -10.44 8.78 4.27
N TRP A 509 -9.51 7.87 3.99
CA TRP A 509 -9.70 6.43 4.24
C TRP A 509 -9.29 5.95 5.62
N GLY A 510 -8.64 6.78 6.43
CA GLY A 510 -8.25 6.42 7.80
C GLY A 510 -7.12 5.40 7.87
N PHE A 511 -6.20 5.39 6.90
CA PHE A 511 -5.04 4.49 6.94
C PHE A 511 -4.10 4.82 8.11
N GLU A 512 -3.82 3.81 8.92
CA GLU A 512 -2.82 3.84 9.98
C GLU A 512 -1.69 2.85 9.65
N GLY A 513 -0.46 3.34 9.58
CA GLY A 513 0.70 2.52 9.29
C GLY A 513 1.71 3.15 8.34
N ALA A 514 2.58 2.29 7.80
CA ALA A 514 3.81 2.68 7.13
C ALA A 514 3.67 2.77 5.60
N VAL A 515 4.20 3.83 5.01
CA VAL A 515 4.33 3.99 3.57
C VAL A 515 5.82 3.91 3.20
N LEU A 516 6.15 2.99 2.31
CA LEU A 516 7.50 2.75 1.79
C LEU A 516 7.55 3.15 0.31
N THR A 517 8.67 3.68 -0.18
CA THR A 517 8.83 3.93 -1.62
C THR A 517 8.98 2.63 -2.41
N ASP A 518 8.74 2.67 -3.73
CA ASP A 518 9.33 1.66 -4.63
C ASP A 518 10.88 1.81 -4.65
N PHE A 519 11.60 0.88 -5.26
CA PHE A 519 13.06 0.73 -5.13
C PHE A 519 13.89 1.93 -5.67
N ASN A 520 14.10 2.94 -4.83
CA ASN A 520 14.73 4.22 -5.12
C ASN A 520 16.26 4.12 -5.17
N THR A 521 16.83 3.71 -6.31
CA THR A 521 18.30 3.58 -6.48
C THR A 521 18.88 4.27 -7.71
N ILE A 522 18.07 4.48 -8.73
CA ILE A 522 18.47 5.07 -10.03
C ILE A 522 17.76 6.41 -10.33
N PRO A 523 16.45 6.61 -10.03
CA PRO A 523 15.74 7.79 -10.50
C PRO A 523 16.06 9.06 -9.70
N GLN A 524 16.46 10.13 -10.38
CA GLN A 524 16.77 11.43 -9.74
C GLN A 524 15.54 12.19 -9.23
N TYR A 525 14.32 11.76 -9.59
CA TYR A 525 13.09 12.49 -9.27
C TYR A 525 12.40 12.02 -7.98
N MET A 526 12.75 10.85 -7.44
CA MET A 526 12.18 10.32 -6.20
C MET A 526 12.83 10.98 -4.99
N ASN A 527 12.36 12.18 -4.63
CA ASN A 527 12.96 12.99 -3.59
C ASN A 527 12.48 12.58 -2.18
N THR A 528 13.42 12.22 -1.29
CA THR A 528 13.09 11.72 0.05
C THR A 528 12.48 12.78 0.97
N ARG A 529 12.81 14.06 0.80
CA ARG A 529 12.15 15.14 1.54
C ARG A 529 10.69 15.29 1.09
N GLN A 530 10.45 15.27 -0.22
CA GLN A 530 9.10 15.35 -0.78
C GLN A 530 8.25 14.16 -0.30
N MET A 531 8.82 12.95 -0.32
CA MET A 531 8.22 11.74 0.25
C MET A 531 7.86 11.91 1.72
N ALA A 532 8.82 12.33 2.55
CA ALA A 532 8.63 12.45 3.99
C ALA A 532 7.45 13.37 4.34
N TYR A 533 7.43 14.56 3.74
CA TYR A 533 6.38 15.54 3.98
C TYR A 533 5.04 15.16 3.33
N ALA A 534 5.03 14.29 2.30
CA ALA A 534 3.79 13.79 1.71
C ALA A 534 3.07 12.77 2.60
N GLY A 535 3.77 12.20 3.60
CA GLY A 535 3.27 11.11 4.46
C GLY A 535 3.90 9.75 4.15
N GLY A 536 4.97 9.72 3.35
CA GLY A 536 5.84 8.58 3.13
C GLY A 536 6.85 8.42 4.27
N ASP A 537 7.07 7.21 4.75
CA ASP A 537 7.74 6.98 6.03
C ASP A 537 9.16 6.40 5.88
N ILE A 538 9.40 5.60 4.83
CA ILE A 538 10.69 4.92 4.60
C ILE A 538 11.09 5.03 3.13
N ASP A 539 12.35 5.37 2.87
CA ASP A 539 12.94 5.27 1.55
C ASP A 539 13.53 3.87 1.30
N LEU A 540 12.97 3.15 0.33
CA LEU A 540 13.45 1.85 -0.11
C LEU A 540 14.67 2.02 -1.03
N ALA A 541 15.84 2.23 -0.42
CA ALA A 541 17.11 2.37 -1.12
C ALA A 541 18.20 1.46 -0.52
N THR A 542 19.22 1.15 -1.32
CA THR A 542 20.43 0.45 -0.86
C THR A 542 21.47 1.37 -0.24
N ASP A 543 21.39 2.66 -0.57
CA ASP A 543 22.24 3.73 -0.03
C ASP A 543 21.33 4.76 0.67
N GLU A 544 21.86 5.47 1.67
CA GLU A 544 21.10 6.46 2.42
C GLU A 544 20.88 7.76 1.63
N HIS A 545 19.62 8.22 1.57
CA HIS A 545 19.24 9.50 0.96
C HIS A 545 18.79 10.52 2.01
N ALA A 546 19.75 11.25 2.57
CA ALA A 546 19.48 12.20 3.63
C ALA A 546 18.61 13.39 3.20
N TRP A 547 17.67 13.78 4.07
CA TRP A 547 16.81 14.95 3.86
C TRP A 547 16.62 15.86 5.08
N VAL A 548 16.83 15.33 6.29
CA VAL A 548 16.58 16.04 7.56
C VAL A 548 17.66 17.08 7.83
N ASN A 549 17.24 18.31 8.13
CA ASN A 549 18.05 19.32 8.79
C ASN A 549 17.76 19.32 10.30
N GLU A 550 18.72 18.93 11.14
CA GLU A 550 18.55 18.85 12.61
C GLU A 550 18.27 20.21 13.29
N GLY A 551 18.56 21.33 12.60
CA GLY A 551 18.19 22.67 13.06
C GLY A 551 16.75 23.07 12.72
N SER A 552 16.02 22.26 11.94
CA SER A 552 14.65 22.51 11.50
C SER A 552 13.67 21.77 12.40
N THR A 553 12.90 22.51 13.21
CA THR A 553 11.80 21.95 14.00
C THR A 553 10.80 21.19 13.13
N ALA A 554 10.51 21.70 11.92
CA ALA A 554 9.59 21.06 10.99
C ALA A 554 10.09 19.68 10.54
N ASP A 555 11.35 19.59 10.11
CA ASP A 555 11.94 18.33 9.63
C ASP A 555 11.92 17.26 10.73
N LEU A 556 12.20 17.67 11.97
CA LEU A 556 12.22 16.78 13.14
C LEU A 556 10.83 16.32 13.56
N ILE A 557 9.79 17.13 13.38
CA ILE A 557 8.40 16.69 13.61
C ILE A 557 8.00 15.65 12.57
N VAL A 558 8.24 15.94 11.29
CA VAL A 558 7.96 15.00 10.19
C VAL A 558 8.74 13.69 10.37
N LEU A 559 10.02 13.76 10.72
CA LEU A 559 10.84 12.59 11.00
C LEU A 559 10.23 11.71 12.10
N ARG A 560 9.72 12.31 13.18
CA ARG A 560 9.10 11.57 14.28
C ARG A 560 7.77 10.96 13.88
N ASP A 561 6.95 11.66 13.10
CA ASP A 561 5.70 11.12 12.56
C ASP A 561 5.98 9.92 11.65
N ASN A 562 6.98 10.03 10.78
CA ASN A 562 7.42 8.95 9.90
C ASN A 562 7.84 7.71 10.71
N VAL A 563 8.72 7.89 11.70
CA VAL A 563 9.16 6.76 12.53
C VAL A 563 8.01 6.18 13.35
N ARG A 564 7.10 7.01 13.90
CA ARG A 564 5.92 6.52 14.63
C ARG A 564 5.08 5.60 13.75
N ASN A 565 4.82 5.99 12.51
CA ASN A 565 4.02 5.20 11.56
C ASN A 565 4.66 3.84 11.27
N VAL A 566 5.99 3.79 11.15
CA VAL A 566 6.74 2.53 10.99
C VAL A 566 6.68 1.68 12.24
N LEU A 567 6.95 2.27 13.40
CA LEU A 567 6.94 1.56 14.68
C LEU A 567 5.54 1.04 15.02
N TYR A 568 4.46 1.72 14.62
CA TYR A 568 3.10 1.22 14.72
C TYR A 568 2.90 -0.08 13.93
N ALA A 569 3.42 -0.17 12.70
CA ALA A 569 3.35 -1.41 11.93
C ALA A 569 4.19 -2.52 12.59
N VAL A 570 5.37 -2.18 13.10
CA VAL A 570 6.29 -3.14 13.76
C VAL A 570 5.73 -3.66 15.08
N VAL A 571 5.25 -2.78 15.96
CA VAL A 571 4.77 -3.17 17.30
C VAL A 571 3.53 -4.07 17.22
N ASN A 572 2.69 -3.87 16.21
CA ASN A 572 1.50 -4.66 15.94
C ASN A 572 1.76 -5.89 15.04
N SER A 573 2.99 -6.40 15.03
CA SER A 573 3.44 -7.49 14.15
C SER A 573 4.13 -8.63 14.91
N ASN A 574 4.41 -9.71 14.19
CA ASN A 574 5.17 -10.86 14.70
C ASN A 574 6.63 -10.52 15.03
N ALA A 575 7.14 -9.35 14.63
CA ALA A 575 8.44 -8.85 15.07
C ALA A 575 8.54 -8.76 16.60
N MET A 576 7.39 -8.58 17.26
CA MET A 576 7.28 -8.53 18.72
C MET A 576 7.12 -9.90 19.39
N ASN A 577 7.23 -11.01 18.66
CA ASN A 577 7.23 -12.35 19.26
C ASN A 577 8.57 -12.73 19.93
N GLY A 578 9.65 -11.97 19.67
CA GLY A 578 10.99 -12.20 20.23
C GLY A 578 11.54 -10.97 20.97
N GLU A 579 12.26 -11.18 22.07
CA GLU A 579 12.87 -10.11 22.85
C GLU A 579 14.28 -9.76 22.33
N VAL A 580 14.54 -8.48 22.11
CA VAL A 580 15.88 -7.98 21.76
C VAL A 580 16.59 -7.58 23.04
N ILE A 581 17.53 -8.42 23.49
CA ILE A 581 18.34 -8.16 24.69
C ILE A 581 19.66 -7.43 24.40
N GLY A 582 19.85 -6.98 23.14
CA GLY A 582 21.00 -6.19 22.69
C GLY A 582 21.61 -6.68 21.37
N TYR A 583 22.27 -5.76 20.65
CA TYR A 583 22.94 -6.06 19.39
C TYR A 583 24.44 -6.33 19.61
N ARG A 584 24.98 -7.31 18.88
CA ARG A 584 26.43 -7.59 18.89
C ARG A 584 27.10 -6.83 17.77
N LEU A 585 28.25 -6.22 18.06
CA LEU A 585 29.09 -5.64 17.02
C LEU A 585 29.46 -6.71 15.97
N PRO A 586 29.40 -6.38 14.67
CA PRO A 586 29.91 -7.25 13.63
C PRO A 586 31.35 -7.69 13.90
N VAL A 587 31.67 -8.96 13.61
CA VAL A 587 32.98 -9.55 13.89
C VAL A 587 34.13 -8.74 13.28
N TRP A 588 33.91 -8.15 12.11
CA TRP A 588 34.91 -7.31 11.44
C TRP A 588 35.18 -6.01 12.22
N GLN A 589 34.16 -5.37 12.80
CA GLN A 589 34.33 -4.19 13.65
C GLN A 589 35.10 -4.53 14.92
N ILE A 590 34.76 -5.66 15.55
CA ILE A 590 35.49 -6.18 16.72
C ILE A 590 36.97 -6.38 16.35
N PHE A 591 37.26 -7.00 15.20
CA PHE A 591 38.61 -7.19 14.73
C PHE A 591 39.37 -5.86 14.55
N PHE A 592 38.74 -4.85 13.93
CA PHE A 592 39.37 -3.53 13.77
C PHE A 592 39.61 -2.81 15.09
N ILE A 593 38.66 -2.89 16.03
CA ILE A 593 38.82 -2.32 17.38
C ILE A 593 40.01 -3.00 18.08
N VAL A 594 40.08 -4.32 18.05
CA VAL A 594 41.19 -5.09 18.62
C VAL A 594 42.52 -4.72 17.96
N LEU A 595 42.56 -4.64 16.63
CA LEU A 595 43.75 -4.24 15.88
C LEU A 595 44.20 -2.83 16.27
N LEU A 596 43.28 -1.88 16.38
CA LEU A 596 43.55 -0.50 16.81
C LEU A 596 44.13 -0.49 18.23
N CYS A 597 43.50 -1.20 19.17
CA CYS A 597 44.00 -1.33 20.54
C CYS A 597 45.41 -1.93 20.59
N VAL A 598 45.70 -2.96 19.79
CA VAL A 598 47.03 -3.57 19.69
C VAL A 598 48.05 -2.59 19.13
N LEU A 599 47.70 -1.82 18.09
CA LEU A 599 48.58 -0.81 17.51
C LEU A 599 48.89 0.33 18.51
N VAL A 600 47.89 0.83 19.23
CA VAL A 600 48.05 1.86 20.26
C VAL A 600 48.91 1.34 21.41
N ALA A 601 48.63 0.13 21.91
CA ALA A 601 49.45 -0.49 22.96
C ALA A 601 50.89 -0.73 22.48
N GLY A 602 51.07 -1.19 21.24
CA GLY A 602 52.38 -1.36 20.61
C GLY A 602 53.16 -0.05 20.50
N ALA A 603 52.49 1.04 20.08
CA ALA A 603 53.07 2.37 20.02
C ALA A 603 53.45 2.90 21.41
N ALA A 604 52.61 2.66 22.43
CA ALA A 604 52.91 3.04 23.82
C ALA A 604 54.11 2.27 24.39
N VAL A 605 54.19 0.95 24.16
CA VAL A 605 55.32 0.11 24.57
C VAL A 605 56.60 0.55 23.85
N TRP A 606 56.54 0.75 22.54
CA TRP A 606 57.67 1.26 21.77
C TRP A 606 58.11 2.64 22.25
N GLY A 607 57.16 3.56 22.47
CA GLY A 607 57.40 4.89 23.00
C GLY A 607 58.06 4.87 24.38
N PHE A 608 57.61 4.00 25.29
CA PHE A 608 58.24 3.78 26.59
C PHE A 608 59.72 3.37 26.45
N PHE A 609 60.03 2.41 25.57
CA PHE A 609 61.41 1.99 25.34
C PHE A 609 62.25 3.06 24.63
N ALA A 610 61.68 3.81 23.68
CA ALA A 610 62.34 4.90 22.98
C ALA A 610 62.70 6.05 23.94
N ILE A 611 61.75 6.50 24.77
CA ILE A 611 61.95 7.53 25.80
C ILE A 611 62.97 7.04 26.83
N ARG A 612 62.85 5.81 27.33
CA ARG A 612 63.82 5.23 28.27
C ARG A 612 65.23 5.16 27.68
N LYS A 613 65.37 4.86 26.39
CA LYS A 613 66.66 4.86 25.68
C LYS A 613 67.23 6.27 25.55
N ALA A 614 66.39 7.26 25.25
CA ALA A 614 66.79 8.67 25.19
C ALA A 614 67.23 9.21 26.56
N LEU A 615 66.51 8.90 27.64
CA LEU A 615 66.86 9.30 29.01
C LEU A 615 68.11 8.59 29.57
N LYS A 616 68.51 7.47 28.98
CA LYS A 616 69.75 6.74 29.32
C LYS A 616 70.93 7.11 28.41
N ALA A 617 70.74 7.97 27.41
CA ALA A 617 71.84 8.47 26.62
C ALA A 617 72.69 9.40 27.50
N PRO A 618 74.00 9.16 27.66
CA PRO A 618 74.85 10.06 28.43
C PRO A 618 74.91 11.42 27.76
N ASP A 619 74.89 12.50 28.56
CA ASP A 619 75.11 13.87 28.10
C ASP A 619 76.41 13.90 27.29
N LYS A 620 76.28 14.15 25.98
CA LYS A 620 77.43 14.51 25.17
C LYS A 620 77.81 15.94 25.56
N THR A 621 78.86 16.08 26.36
CA THR A 621 79.60 17.32 26.52
C THR A 621 79.98 17.86 25.13
N PRO A 622 79.74 19.15 24.85
CA PRO A 622 80.19 19.75 23.61
C PRO A 622 81.67 20.11 23.76
N ASP A 623 82.55 19.40 23.08
CA ASP A 623 83.92 19.86 22.89
C ASP A 623 84.38 19.73 21.43
N GLU A 624 84.90 20.88 20.98
CA GLU A 624 85.91 21.14 19.97
C GLU A 624 85.52 21.14 18.47
N ALA A 625 85.36 22.38 18.00
CA ALA A 625 85.66 22.80 16.65
C ALA A 625 87.10 22.44 16.24
N GLY A 626 87.27 21.92 15.02
CA GLY A 626 88.59 21.69 14.43
C GLY A 626 88.48 21.24 12.98
N SER A 627 89.00 22.07 12.08
CA SER A 627 89.06 21.93 10.63
C SER A 627 89.73 20.64 10.12
N GLU A 628 89.32 20.12 8.97
CA GLU A 628 90.09 20.24 7.71
C GLU A 628 89.44 19.51 6.53
N SER A 629 89.59 20.13 5.35
CA SER A 629 89.24 19.68 4.01
C SER A 629 90.04 18.47 3.52
N LYS A 630 89.45 17.61 2.67
CA LYS A 630 89.86 17.42 1.25
C LYS A 630 89.10 16.26 0.56
N GLN A 631 88.69 16.59 -0.67
CA GLN A 631 88.24 15.79 -1.82
C GLN A 631 86.95 14.98 -1.73
#